data_AF-A0A8S3H0I3-F1
#
_entry.id   AF-A0A8S3H0I3-F1
#
_cell.length_a   1.000
_cell.length_b   1.000
_cell.length_c   1.000
_cell.angle_alpha   90.00
_cell.angle_beta   90.00
_cell.angle_gamma   90.00
#
_symmetry.space_group_name_H-M   'P 1'
#
loop_
_entity.id
_entity.type
_entity.pdbx_description
1 polymer ?
#
loop_
_entity_poly.entity_id
_entity_poly.type
_entity_poly.pdbx_seq_one_letter_code
_entity_poly.pdbx_strand_id
1 'polypeptide(L)'
;MRQIYNPPTVASKKPQASNTLLNSSMSPSRNSILPPKSSYRPDSFSRYLNQQAFVNPIRGRALFSRSIHRIIEQIRDKKQRMKNDQQLFSTYEDAISIFSDLTFMKCVLLKKKLLDSNSRTWTIEFARQGGLHALLCYLEQTSNRGLTLVDAILINETLQCLRAMMNISELFEHIASNPQYIDSVAKVLRIPSAEVRMRVFELLTALCVYSNEGYQLVLHALQDFQTSDKLSNLFAVILEQIKSSAAS
;
A
#
# COMPACT_ATOMS: atom_id res chain seq x y z
N MET A 1 15.36 -9.93 -29.08
CA MET A 1 16.19 -8.72 -29.28
C MET A 1 16.08 -7.84 -28.04
N ARG A 2 17.17 -7.62 -27.31
CA ARG A 2 17.22 -6.80 -26.09
C ARG A 2 17.55 -5.34 -26.48
N GLN A 3 16.74 -4.37 -26.08
CA GLN A 3 17.07 -2.95 -26.24
C GLN A 3 17.99 -2.50 -25.11
N ILE A 4 19.16 -1.99 -25.48
CA ILE A 4 20.18 -1.42 -24.60
C ILE A 4 19.88 0.08 -24.47
N TYR A 5 19.74 0.56 -23.24
CA TYR A 5 19.52 1.98 -22.92
C TYR A 5 20.85 2.75 -22.94
N ASN A 6 20.91 3.87 -23.69
CA ASN A 6 22.03 4.81 -23.71
C ASN A 6 21.58 6.16 -23.10
N PRO A 7 22.34 6.77 -22.16
CA PRO A 7 22.01 8.06 -21.58
C PRO A 7 22.48 9.24 -22.47
N PRO A 8 21.79 10.41 -22.42
CA PRO A 8 22.09 11.55 -23.28
C PRO A 8 23.27 12.40 -22.77
N THR A 9 24.10 12.82 -23.72
CA THR A 9 25.26 13.71 -23.56
C THR A 9 24.80 15.18 -23.46
N VAL A 10 25.20 15.89 -22.40
CA VAL A 10 24.89 17.33 -22.23
C VAL A 10 25.92 18.17 -22.98
N ALA A 11 25.48 18.81 -24.07
CA ALA A 11 26.25 19.77 -24.84
C ALA A 11 26.39 21.12 -24.13
N SER A 12 27.60 21.66 -24.08
CA SER A 12 27.94 22.98 -23.54
C SER A 12 27.36 24.11 -24.41
N LYS A 13 26.50 24.96 -23.83
CA LYS A 13 26.08 26.23 -24.45
C LYS A 13 27.12 27.32 -24.19
N LYS A 14 27.67 27.86 -25.29
CA LYS A 14 28.51 29.06 -25.36
C LYS A 14 27.58 30.28 -25.62
N PRO A 15 27.71 31.43 -24.93
CA PRO A 15 26.97 32.63 -25.30
C PRO A 15 27.65 33.40 -26.44
N GLN A 16 26.81 33.92 -27.33
CA GLN A 16 27.12 34.71 -28.52
C GLN A 16 27.61 36.13 -28.20
N ALA A 17 28.45 36.65 -29.09
CA ALA A 17 28.92 38.03 -29.12
C ALA A 17 27.89 38.95 -29.80
N SER A 18 27.74 40.17 -29.28
CA SER A 18 27.03 41.27 -29.93
C SER A 18 27.95 42.50 -29.96
N ASN A 19 28.40 42.88 -31.15
CA ASN A 19 29.09 44.14 -31.44
C ASN A 19 28.07 45.17 -31.92
N THR A 20 28.08 46.38 -31.35
CA THR A 20 27.61 47.59 -32.04
C THR A 20 28.47 48.80 -31.64
N LEU A 21 28.83 49.57 -32.66
CA LEU A 21 29.84 50.63 -32.76
C LEU A 21 29.43 51.98 -32.15
N LEU A 22 30.41 52.80 -31.77
CA LEU A 22 30.41 54.25 -31.99
C LEU A 22 31.85 54.82 -32.04
N ASN A 23 32.02 55.77 -32.95
CA ASN A 23 33.27 56.25 -33.56
C ASN A 23 33.94 57.43 -32.83
N SER A 24 35.27 57.51 -33.03
CA SER A 24 36.14 58.70 -33.21
C SER A 24 36.20 59.84 -32.16
N SER A 25 37.37 60.05 -31.51
CA SER A 25 38.44 60.96 -31.98
C SER A 25 39.41 61.44 -30.85
N MET A 26 40.66 61.69 -31.26
CA MET A 26 41.75 62.47 -30.63
C MET A 26 42.64 61.84 -29.52
N SER A 27 43.88 61.58 -29.94
CA SER A 27 45.14 61.26 -29.21
C SER A 27 45.74 62.48 -28.46
N PRO A 28 46.94 62.41 -27.79
CA PRO A 28 47.76 61.26 -27.30
C PRO A 28 48.22 61.44 -25.83
N SER A 29 48.73 60.39 -25.17
CA SER A 29 50.02 60.45 -24.41
C SER A 29 50.41 59.15 -23.68
N ARG A 30 51.67 58.78 -23.92
CA ARG A 30 52.65 58.15 -23.00
C ARG A 30 52.57 56.66 -22.66
N ASN A 31 53.64 56.02 -23.14
CA ASN A 31 54.51 55.06 -22.46
C ASN A 31 54.11 53.58 -22.50
N SER A 32 54.77 52.92 -23.45
CA SER A 32 55.16 51.51 -23.44
C SER A 32 55.69 51.06 -22.08
N ILE A 33 54.91 50.22 -21.38
CA ILE A 33 55.43 49.29 -20.38
C ILE A 33 54.67 47.97 -20.55
N LEU A 34 55.35 46.94 -21.07
CA LEU A 34 54.86 45.56 -21.00
C LEU A 34 54.67 45.18 -19.52
N PRO A 35 53.53 44.57 -19.13
CA PRO A 35 53.40 44.05 -17.77
C PRO A 35 54.28 42.79 -17.63
N PRO A 36 54.91 42.58 -16.46
CA PRO A 36 55.71 41.39 -16.22
C PRO A 36 54.80 40.16 -16.20
N LYS A 37 55.31 39.04 -16.72
CA LYS A 37 54.64 37.73 -16.68
C LYS A 37 54.22 37.43 -15.23
N SER A 38 52.93 37.47 -14.96
CA SER A 38 52.34 37.10 -13.68
C SER A 38 52.61 35.62 -13.41
N SER A 39 53.61 35.34 -12.58
CA SER A 39 53.82 34.03 -11.99
C SER A 39 52.67 33.77 -11.02
N TYR A 40 51.70 32.94 -11.45
CA TYR A 40 50.60 32.48 -10.60
C TYR A 40 51.19 31.78 -9.37
N ARG A 41 51.10 32.42 -8.19
CA ARG A 41 51.62 31.90 -6.93
C ARG A 41 50.53 31.04 -6.26
N PRO A 42 50.70 29.72 -6.07
CA PRO A 42 49.66 28.82 -5.55
C PRO A 42 49.19 29.13 -4.12
N ASP A 43 49.95 29.92 -3.36
CA ASP A 43 49.68 30.22 -1.95
C ASP A 43 48.40 31.05 -1.71
N SER A 44 47.91 31.78 -2.71
CA SER A 44 46.66 32.56 -2.58
C SER A 44 45.41 31.67 -2.66
N PHE A 45 45.44 30.60 -3.46
CA PHE A 45 44.32 29.66 -3.58
C PHE A 45 44.20 28.77 -2.35
N SER A 46 45.32 28.28 -1.81
CA SER A 46 45.34 27.50 -0.56
C SER A 46 44.85 28.32 0.64
N ARG A 47 45.17 29.62 0.71
CA ARG A 47 44.61 30.52 1.74
C ARG A 47 43.12 30.79 1.53
N TYR A 48 42.67 30.96 0.28
CA TYR A 48 41.26 31.15 -0.04
C TYR A 48 40.42 29.90 0.30
N LEU A 49 40.91 28.69 -0.02
CA LEU A 49 40.26 27.44 0.34
C LEU A 49 40.23 27.23 1.85
N ASN A 50 41.32 27.52 2.57
CA ASN A 50 41.33 27.44 4.04
C ASN A 50 40.38 28.48 4.68
N GLN A 51 40.28 29.70 4.15
CA GLN A 51 39.29 30.68 4.62
C GLN A 51 37.84 30.26 4.32
N GLN A 52 37.58 29.68 3.14
CA GLN A 52 36.25 29.17 2.77
C GLN A 52 35.84 27.93 3.58
N ALA A 53 36.79 27.04 3.89
CA ALA A 53 36.55 25.81 4.64
C ALA A 53 36.16 26.06 6.11
N PHE A 54 36.61 27.18 6.69
CA PHE A 54 36.28 27.55 8.07
C PHE A 54 35.03 28.41 8.21
N VAL A 55 34.63 29.17 7.18
CA VAL A 55 33.53 30.14 7.29
C VAL A 55 32.18 29.58 6.84
N ASN A 56 32.13 28.56 5.98
CA ASN A 56 30.85 27.98 5.55
C ASN A 56 30.96 26.45 5.45
N PRO A 57 30.40 25.67 6.40
CA PRO A 57 30.24 24.25 6.16
C PRO A 57 29.43 24.10 4.87
N ILE A 58 30.03 23.45 3.85
CA ILE A 58 29.43 23.24 2.53
C ILE A 58 27.96 22.87 2.75
N ARG A 59 27.04 23.76 2.37
CA ARG A 59 25.60 23.64 2.66
C ARG A 59 25.06 22.26 2.29
N GLY A 60 25.64 21.64 1.26
CA GLY A 60 25.40 20.26 0.85
C GLY A 60 25.74 19.18 1.89
N ARG A 61 26.84 19.30 2.66
CA ARG A 61 27.21 18.31 3.71
C ARG A 61 26.25 18.33 4.89
N ALA A 62 25.84 19.52 5.35
CA ALA A 62 24.87 19.66 6.42
C ALA A 62 23.48 19.17 5.98
N LEU A 63 23.07 19.46 4.74
CA LEU A 63 21.83 18.95 4.16
C LEU A 63 21.87 17.43 3.96
N PHE A 64 22.98 16.88 3.48
CA PHE A 64 23.18 15.44 3.35
C PHE A 64 23.14 14.72 4.70
N SER A 65 23.83 15.25 5.72
CA SER A 65 23.79 14.72 7.08
C SER A 65 22.38 14.76 7.68
N ARG A 66 21.62 15.86 7.46
CA ARG A 66 20.20 15.94 7.85
C ARG A 66 19.33 14.94 7.10
N SER A 67 19.57 14.72 5.81
CA SER A 67 18.85 13.71 5.02
C SER A 67 19.14 12.29 5.51
N ILE A 68 20.41 11.96 5.81
CA ILE A 68 20.78 10.68 6.42
C ILE A 68 20.10 10.51 7.78
N HIS A 69 20.14 11.52 8.65
CA HIS A 69 19.45 11.47 9.94
C HIS A 69 17.96 11.22 9.78
N ARG A 70 17.27 11.91 8.86
CA ARG A 70 15.85 11.65 8.59
C ARG A 70 15.59 10.22 8.11
N ILE A 71 16.45 9.69 7.24
CA ILE A 71 16.32 8.30 6.77
C ILE A 71 16.51 7.32 7.93
N ILE A 72 17.51 7.54 8.78
CA ILE A 72 17.76 6.70 9.96
C ILE A 72 16.58 6.74 10.93
N GLU A 73 16.03 7.92 11.23
CA GLU A 73 14.85 8.04 12.09
C GLU A 73 13.63 7.38 11.44
N GLN A 74 13.41 7.56 10.13
CA GLN A 74 12.32 6.87 9.43
C GLN A 74 12.48 5.34 9.49
N ILE A 75 13.69 4.81 9.35
CA ILE A 75 13.97 3.37 9.48
C ILE A 75 13.73 2.91 10.93
N ARG A 76 14.16 3.69 11.93
CA ARG A 76 13.93 3.39 13.35
C ARG A 76 12.45 3.38 13.68
N ASP A 77 11.70 4.39 13.27
CA ASP A 77 10.25 4.50 13.46
C ASP A 77 9.50 3.37 12.75
N LYS A 78 9.94 3.00 11.55
CA LYS A 78 9.38 1.85 10.83
C LYS A 78 9.65 0.56 11.60
N LYS A 79 10.87 0.36 12.11
CA LYS A 79 11.24 -0.82 12.91
C LYS A 79 10.46 -0.89 14.22
N GLN A 80 10.26 0.24 14.89
CA GLN A 80 9.48 0.31 16.12
C GLN A 80 7.99 0.01 15.86
N ARG A 81 7.43 0.55 14.78
CA ARG A 81 6.07 0.19 14.35
C ARG A 81 5.95 -1.29 14.06
N MET A 82 6.89 -1.90 13.33
CA MET A 82 6.87 -3.35 13.11
C MET A 82 6.93 -4.15 14.41
N LYS A 83 7.70 -3.71 15.42
CA LYS A 83 7.72 -4.36 16.75
C LYS A 83 6.37 -4.24 17.46
N ASN A 84 5.76 -3.05 17.45
CA ASN A 84 4.47 -2.83 18.08
C ASN A 84 3.36 -3.63 17.37
N ASP A 85 3.39 -3.70 16.03
CA ASP A 85 2.49 -4.52 15.22
C ASP A 85 2.67 -6.03 15.53
N GLN A 86 3.91 -6.47 15.74
CA GLN A 86 4.23 -7.85 16.08
C GLN A 86 3.74 -8.21 17.48
N GLN A 87 3.72 -7.24 18.40
CA GLN A 87 3.20 -7.42 19.75
C GLN A 87 1.67 -7.58 19.77
N LEU A 88 0.94 -6.84 18.91
CA LEU A 88 -0.53 -6.92 18.83
C LEU A 88 -1.05 -8.32 18.45
N PHE A 89 -0.23 -9.10 17.76
CA PHE A 89 -0.57 -10.46 17.32
C PHE A 89 0.42 -11.48 17.89
N SER A 90 0.86 -11.28 19.13
CA SER A 90 1.78 -12.20 19.82
C SER A 90 1.16 -13.58 20.01
N THR A 91 -0.14 -13.62 20.34
CA THR A 91 -0.93 -14.85 20.46
C THR A 91 -2.09 -14.85 19.47
N TYR A 92 -2.68 -16.04 19.24
CA TYR A 92 -3.89 -16.16 18.44
C TYR A 92 -5.10 -15.55 19.14
N GLU A 93 -5.19 -15.70 20.46
CA GLU A 93 -6.26 -15.13 21.28
C GLU A 93 -6.28 -13.60 21.22
N ASP A 94 -5.11 -12.95 21.34
CA ASP A 94 -4.99 -11.50 21.17
C ASP A 94 -5.50 -11.07 19.78
N ALA A 95 -5.11 -11.81 18.74
CA ALA A 95 -5.52 -11.55 17.37
C ALA A 95 -7.02 -11.75 17.14
N ILE A 96 -7.65 -12.70 17.84
CA ILE A 96 -9.10 -12.94 17.80
C ILE A 96 -9.84 -11.85 18.58
N SER A 97 -9.30 -11.42 19.73
CA SER A 97 -9.93 -10.41 20.59
C SER A 97 -10.13 -9.06 19.90
N ILE A 98 -9.34 -8.77 18.85
CA ILE A 98 -9.47 -7.51 18.11
C ILE A 98 -10.87 -7.32 17.50
N PHE A 99 -11.61 -8.39 17.22
CA PHE A 99 -12.93 -8.32 16.60
C PHE A 99 -14.01 -7.79 17.56
N SER A 100 -13.79 -7.83 18.87
CA SER A 100 -14.69 -7.23 19.86
C SER A 100 -14.68 -5.70 19.84
N ASP A 101 -13.56 -5.12 19.42
CA ASP A 101 -13.37 -3.67 19.24
C ASP A 101 -12.48 -3.44 18.00
N LEU A 102 -13.05 -3.77 16.84
CA LEU A 102 -12.30 -3.72 15.58
C LEU A 102 -12.17 -2.27 15.11
N THR A 103 -10.93 -1.81 15.02
CA THR A 103 -10.59 -0.51 14.42
C THR A 103 -9.96 -0.71 13.06
N PHE A 104 -10.00 0.35 12.22
CA PHE A 104 -9.40 0.31 10.89
C PHE A 104 -7.92 -0.08 10.95
N MET A 105 -7.19 0.48 11.92
CA MET A 105 -5.78 0.16 12.13
C MET A 105 -5.57 -1.30 12.51
N LYS A 106 -6.35 -1.85 13.47
CA LYS A 106 -6.26 -3.27 13.86
C LYS A 106 -6.52 -4.19 12.66
N CYS A 107 -7.53 -3.89 11.84
CA CYS A 107 -7.86 -4.66 10.64
C CYS A 107 -6.77 -4.59 9.57
N VAL A 108 -6.24 -3.40 9.28
CA VAL A 108 -5.13 -3.21 8.33
C VAL A 108 -3.87 -3.97 8.76
N LEU A 109 -3.57 -3.97 10.06
CA LEU A 109 -2.44 -4.72 10.61
C LEU A 109 -2.66 -6.23 10.49
N LEU A 110 -3.87 -6.72 10.78
CA LEU A 110 -4.22 -8.12 10.59
C LEU A 110 -4.06 -8.52 9.12
N LYS A 111 -4.64 -7.74 8.20
CA LYS A 111 -4.50 -7.96 6.74
C LYS A 111 -3.04 -8.08 6.32
N LYS A 112 -2.20 -7.16 6.78
CA LYS A 112 -0.76 -7.17 6.49
C LYS A 112 -0.10 -8.44 7.02
N LYS A 113 -0.47 -8.88 8.22
CA LYS A 113 0.04 -10.13 8.79
C LYS A 113 -0.43 -11.34 7.98
N LEU A 114 -1.69 -11.40 7.56
CA LEU A 114 -2.24 -12.50 6.76
C LEU A 114 -1.61 -12.61 5.36
N LEU A 115 -1.22 -11.48 4.76
CA LEU A 115 -0.58 -11.41 3.44
C LEU A 115 0.95 -11.65 3.47
N ASP A 116 1.58 -11.67 4.65
CA ASP A 116 3.00 -11.94 4.78
C ASP A 116 3.29 -13.41 4.44
N SER A 117 4.10 -13.67 3.41
CA SER A 117 4.46 -15.04 3.03
C SER A 117 5.12 -15.82 4.17
N ASN A 118 5.82 -15.13 5.07
CA ASN A 118 6.49 -15.76 6.21
C ASN A 118 5.50 -16.15 7.32
N SER A 119 4.25 -15.67 7.27
CA SER A 119 3.24 -15.94 8.29
C SER A 119 2.27 -17.06 7.88
N ARG A 120 2.48 -17.76 6.75
CA ARG A 120 1.52 -18.76 6.24
C ARG A 120 1.08 -19.78 7.31
N THR A 121 2.03 -20.36 8.06
CA THR A 121 1.73 -21.30 9.15
C THR A 121 0.93 -20.64 10.26
N TRP A 122 1.27 -19.39 10.61
CA TRP A 122 0.52 -18.61 11.59
C TRP A 122 -0.91 -18.34 11.10
N THR A 123 -1.12 -18.01 9.82
CA THR A 123 -2.46 -17.78 9.24
C THR A 123 -3.31 -19.05 9.27
N ILE A 124 -2.72 -20.20 8.96
CA ILE A 124 -3.43 -21.49 9.03
C ILE A 124 -3.87 -21.78 10.46
N GLU A 125 -2.96 -21.60 11.42
CA GLU A 125 -3.26 -21.86 12.83
C GLU A 125 -4.24 -20.84 13.41
N PHE A 126 -4.09 -19.56 13.09
CA PHE A 126 -5.04 -18.50 13.43
C PHE A 126 -6.46 -18.85 12.96
N ALA A 127 -6.61 -19.35 11.73
CA ALA A 127 -7.91 -19.78 11.22
C ALA A 127 -8.50 -20.91 12.08
N ARG A 128 -7.70 -21.95 12.35
CA ARG A 128 -8.11 -23.15 13.12
C ARG A 128 -8.43 -22.86 14.58
N GLN A 129 -7.75 -21.88 15.18
CA GLN A 129 -7.99 -21.42 16.54
C GLN A 129 -9.23 -20.51 16.68
N GLY A 130 -10.03 -20.36 15.61
CA GLY A 130 -11.26 -19.58 15.62
C GLY A 130 -11.15 -18.18 15.02
N GLY A 131 -9.97 -17.79 14.51
CA GLY A 131 -9.78 -16.50 13.84
C GLY A 131 -10.64 -16.31 12.60
N LEU A 132 -10.84 -17.37 11.82
CA LEU A 132 -11.75 -17.34 10.67
C LEU A 132 -13.21 -17.15 11.12
N HIS A 133 -13.62 -17.89 12.16
CA HIS A 133 -14.96 -17.78 12.72
C HIS A 133 -15.23 -16.36 13.27
N ALA A 134 -14.27 -15.78 14.02
CA ALA A 134 -14.40 -14.44 14.56
C ALA A 134 -14.55 -13.38 13.46
N LEU A 135 -13.79 -13.52 12.37
CA LEU A 135 -13.90 -12.66 11.19
C LEU A 135 -15.30 -12.74 10.55
N LEU A 136 -15.80 -13.96 10.34
CA LEU A 136 -17.12 -14.19 9.75
C LEU A 136 -18.26 -13.70 10.66
N CYS A 137 -18.15 -13.94 11.97
CA CYS A 137 -19.09 -13.41 12.97
C CYS A 137 -19.13 -11.88 12.95
N TYR A 138 -17.99 -11.20 12.83
CA TYR A 138 -17.95 -9.75 12.69
C TYR A 138 -18.70 -9.26 11.42
N LEU A 139 -18.44 -9.89 10.27
CA LEU A 139 -19.13 -9.56 9.02
C LEU A 139 -20.65 -9.78 9.12
N GLU A 140 -21.07 -10.92 9.68
CA GLU A 140 -22.49 -11.25 9.86
C GLU A 140 -23.19 -10.28 10.82
N GLN A 141 -22.59 -9.95 11.96
CA GLN A 141 -23.14 -8.96 12.89
C GLN A 141 -23.31 -7.59 12.25
N THR A 142 -22.35 -7.20 11.41
CA THR A 142 -22.39 -5.91 10.73
C THR A 142 -23.44 -5.89 9.61
N SER A 143 -23.73 -7.05 9.00
CA SER A 143 -24.79 -7.20 8.00
C SER A 143 -26.21 -7.05 8.56
N ASN A 144 -26.39 -7.26 9.87
CA ASN A 144 -27.69 -7.27 10.54
C ASN A 144 -28.05 -5.93 11.22
N ARG A 145 -27.19 -4.92 11.11
CA ARG A 145 -27.38 -3.58 11.70
C ARG A 145 -27.27 -2.49 10.63
N GLY A 146 -27.76 -1.28 10.93
CA GLY A 146 -27.60 -0.13 10.03
C GLY A 146 -26.13 0.19 9.79
N LEU A 147 -25.73 0.34 8.53
CA LEU A 147 -24.33 0.54 8.14
C LEU A 147 -23.93 2.01 8.24
N THR A 148 -22.94 2.30 9.09
CA THR A 148 -22.23 3.58 9.04
C THR A 148 -21.16 3.57 7.93
N LEU A 149 -20.65 4.74 7.56
CA LEU A 149 -19.50 4.84 6.65
C LEU A 149 -18.29 4.08 7.19
N VAL A 150 -18.07 4.12 8.51
CA VAL A 150 -16.96 3.41 9.18
C VAL A 150 -17.15 1.90 9.06
N ASP A 151 -18.37 1.39 9.25
CA ASP A 151 -18.69 -0.03 9.08
C ASP A 151 -18.41 -0.48 7.64
N ALA A 152 -18.81 0.30 6.64
CA ALA A 152 -18.57 -0.05 5.23
C ALA A 152 -17.08 -0.18 4.91
N ILE A 153 -16.25 0.74 5.43
CA ILE A 153 -14.79 0.68 5.28
C ILE A 153 -14.22 -0.56 5.99
N LEU A 154 -14.66 -0.82 7.22
CA LEU A 154 -14.20 -1.99 7.99
C LEU A 154 -14.61 -3.31 7.35
N ILE A 155 -15.83 -3.42 6.82
CA ILE A 155 -16.31 -4.60 6.09
C ILE A 155 -15.43 -4.85 4.87
N ASN A 156 -15.16 -3.81 4.07
CA ASN A 156 -14.29 -3.94 2.89
C ASN A 156 -12.88 -4.42 3.27
N GLU A 157 -12.28 -3.85 4.32
CA GLU A 157 -10.97 -4.31 4.81
C GLU A 157 -11.00 -5.74 5.37
N THR A 158 -12.09 -6.11 6.05
CA THR A 158 -12.27 -7.44 6.64
C THR A 158 -12.49 -8.50 5.55
N LEU A 159 -13.20 -8.17 4.47
CA LEU A 159 -13.32 -9.04 3.29
C LEU A 159 -11.97 -9.27 2.61
N GLN A 160 -11.06 -8.29 2.64
CA GLN A 160 -9.71 -8.46 2.14
C GLN A 160 -8.86 -9.38 3.03
N CYS A 161 -9.06 -9.35 4.36
CA CYS A 161 -8.49 -10.35 5.27
C CYS A 161 -9.00 -11.76 4.94
N LEU A 162 -10.32 -11.91 4.74
CA LEU A 162 -10.91 -13.19 4.37
C LEU A 162 -10.37 -13.72 3.04
N ARG A 163 -10.27 -12.86 2.02
CA ARG A 163 -9.63 -13.19 0.74
C ARG A 163 -8.18 -13.64 0.90
N ALA A 164 -7.41 -12.98 1.76
CA ALA A 164 -6.03 -13.37 2.03
C ALA A 164 -5.94 -14.79 2.60
N MET A 165 -6.84 -15.14 3.53
CA MET A 165 -6.93 -16.48 4.10
C MET A 165 -7.36 -17.51 3.05
N MET A 166 -8.36 -17.18 2.22
CA MET A 166 -8.89 -18.06 1.18
C MET A 166 -7.97 -18.20 -0.03
N ASN A 167 -6.85 -17.48 -0.11
CA ASN A 167 -5.80 -17.77 -1.08
C ASN A 167 -4.85 -18.90 -0.62
N ILE A 168 -5.01 -19.41 0.59
CA ILE A 168 -4.21 -20.52 1.14
C ILE A 168 -5.00 -21.81 0.92
N SER A 169 -4.52 -22.67 0.02
CA SER A 169 -5.13 -23.96 -0.35
C SER A 169 -5.50 -24.83 0.86
N GLU A 170 -4.66 -24.86 1.90
CA GLU A 170 -4.84 -25.67 3.10
C GLU A 170 -6.03 -25.21 3.97
N LEU A 171 -6.49 -23.97 3.80
CA LEU A 171 -7.68 -23.46 4.48
C LEU A 171 -8.97 -23.83 3.76
N PHE A 172 -8.93 -24.23 2.49
CA PHE A 172 -10.13 -24.69 1.80
C PHE A 172 -10.69 -25.96 2.43
N GLU A 173 -9.84 -26.94 2.75
CA GLU A 173 -10.27 -28.17 3.44
C GLU A 173 -10.93 -27.85 4.79
N HIS A 174 -10.38 -26.87 5.51
CA HIS A 174 -10.95 -26.41 6.77
C HIS A 174 -12.31 -25.73 6.58
N ILE A 175 -12.49 -24.94 5.53
CA ILE A 175 -13.77 -24.30 5.18
C ILE A 175 -14.80 -25.34 4.72
N ALA A 176 -14.40 -26.28 3.86
CA ALA A 176 -15.26 -27.35 3.35
C ALA A 176 -15.81 -28.22 4.49
N SER A 177 -14.97 -28.51 5.49
CA SER A 177 -15.36 -29.22 6.70
C SER A 177 -16.29 -28.43 7.64
N ASN A 178 -16.54 -27.14 7.36
CA ASN A 178 -17.36 -26.23 8.15
C ASN A 178 -18.34 -25.45 7.27
N PRO A 179 -19.41 -26.10 6.76
CA PRO A 179 -20.40 -25.48 5.86
C PRO A 179 -20.95 -24.14 6.36
N GLN A 180 -21.11 -24.00 7.68
CA GLN A 180 -21.59 -22.77 8.32
C GLN A 180 -20.78 -21.52 7.98
N TYR A 181 -19.50 -21.68 7.61
CA TYR A 181 -18.67 -20.54 7.19
C TYR A 181 -19.13 -19.96 5.86
N ILE A 182 -19.56 -20.80 4.93
CA ILE A 182 -20.06 -20.36 3.63
C ILE A 182 -21.43 -19.71 3.79
N ASP A 183 -22.27 -20.23 4.70
CA ASP A 183 -23.54 -19.59 5.07
C ASP A 183 -23.33 -18.19 5.65
N SER A 184 -22.36 -18.02 6.57
CA SER A 184 -22.00 -16.71 7.11
C SER A 184 -21.49 -15.76 6.02
N VAL A 185 -20.71 -16.24 5.04
CA VAL A 185 -20.29 -15.45 3.87
C VAL A 185 -21.50 -15.02 3.04
N ALA A 186 -22.44 -15.93 2.76
CA ALA A 186 -23.63 -15.63 1.97
C ALA A 186 -24.51 -14.56 2.65
N LYS A 187 -24.65 -14.59 3.97
CA LYS A 187 -25.40 -13.58 4.73
C LYS A 187 -24.84 -12.16 4.58
N VAL A 188 -23.55 -12.00 4.29
CA VAL A 188 -22.94 -10.68 4.01
C VAL A 188 -23.59 -10.02 2.78
N LEU A 189 -24.19 -10.78 1.87
CA LEU A 189 -24.92 -10.25 0.71
C LEU A 189 -26.12 -9.37 1.10
N ARG A 190 -26.64 -9.49 2.33
CA ARG A 190 -27.70 -8.62 2.87
C ARG A 190 -27.30 -7.15 2.90
N ILE A 191 -25.99 -6.86 3.02
CA ILE A 191 -25.45 -5.49 3.03
C ILE A 191 -25.83 -4.77 1.71
N PRO A 192 -26.50 -3.60 1.77
CA PRO A 192 -26.88 -2.84 0.58
C PRO A 192 -25.71 -2.00 0.02
N SER A 193 -24.55 -2.63 -0.17
CA SER A 193 -23.39 -2.02 -0.83
C SER A 193 -22.96 -2.88 -2.01
N ALA A 194 -22.95 -2.28 -3.19
CA ALA A 194 -22.64 -3.00 -4.41
C ALA A 194 -21.19 -3.50 -4.44
N GLU A 195 -20.27 -2.69 -3.91
CA GLU A 195 -18.86 -3.05 -3.78
C GLU A 195 -18.69 -4.27 -2.86
N VAL A 196 -19.37 -4.28 -1.70
CA VAL A 196 -19.32 -5.40 -0.75
C VAL A 196 -19.88 -6.67 -1.39
N ARG A 197 -21.06 -6.60 -2.01
CA ARG A 197 -21.68 -7.75 -2.69
C ARG A 197 -20.78 -8.31 -3.79
N MET A 198 -20.14 -7.46 -4.58
CA MET A 198 -19.20 -7.89 -5.62
C MET A 198 -18.03 -8.69 -5.04
N ARG A 199 -17.43 -8.21 -3.93
CA ARG A 199 -16.34 -8.91 -3.25
C ARG A 199 -16.77 -10.26 -2.68
N VAL A 200 -17.98 -10.33 -2.13
CA VAL A 200 -18.54 -11.59 -1.65
C VAL A 200 -18.76 -12.57 -2.82
N PHE A 201 -19.26 -12.11 -3.96
CA PHE A 201 -19.38 -12.96 -5.15
C PHE A 201 -18.04 -13.44 -5.71
N GLU A 202 -17.00 -12.59 -5.72
CA GLU A 202 -15.63 -13.02 -6.08
C GLU A 202 -15.18 -14.21 -5.21
N LEU A 203 -15.47 -14.13 -3.91
CA LEU A 203 -15.09 -15.14 -2.93
C LEU A 203 -15.87 -16.46 -3.11
N LEU A 204 -17.19 -16.37 -3.23
CA LEU A 204 -18.06 -17.52 -3.47
C LEU A 204 -17.72 -18.20 -4.80
N THR A 205 -17.43 -17.42 -5.85
CA THR A 205 -17.01 -17.96 -7.15
C THR A 205 -15.67 -18.67 -7.06
N ALA A 206 -14.72 -18.15 -6.28
CA ALA A 206 -13.44 -18.82 -6.06
C ALA A 206 -13.62 -20.20 -5.39
N LEU A 207 -14.55 -20.32 -4.42
CA LEU A 207 -14.91 -21.61 -3.83
C LEU A 207 -15.52 -22.58 -4.85
N CYS A 208 -16.45 -22.09 -5.69
CA CYS A 208 -17.05 -22.91 -6.75
C CYS A 208 -16.03 -23.46 -7.74
N VAL A 209 -15.01 -22.66 -8.09
CA VAL A 209 -13.97 -23.06 -9.05
C VAL A 209 -12.93 -23.99 -8.43
N TYR A 210 -12.71 -23.89 -7.11
CA TYR A 210 -11.70 -24.69 -6.42
C TYR A 210 -12.05 -26.18 -6.36
N SER A 211 -13.31 -26.52 -6.04
CA SER A 211 -13.76 -27.91 -5.97
C SER A 211 -15.25 -28.06 -6.22
N ASN A 212 -15.66 -29.27 -6.66
CA ASN A 212 -17.08 -29.60 -6.82
C ASN A 212 -17.85 -29.53 -5.49
N GLU A 213 -17.20 -29.89 -4.39
CA GLU A 213 -17.77 -29.76 -3.05
C GLU A 213 -18.00 -28.28 -2.68
N GLY A 214 -17.02 -27.41 -2.96
CA GLY A 214 -17.15 -25.97 -2.78
C GLY A 214 -18.33 -25.39 -3.55
N TYR A 215 -18.53 -25.83 -4.80
CA TYR A 215 -19.71 -25.46 -5.59
C TYR A 215 -21.03 -25.87 -4.91
N GLN A 216 -21.14 -27.10 -4.41
CA GLN A 216 -22.36 -27.57 -3.74
C GLN A 216 -22.63 -26.79 -2.44
N LEU A 217 -21.60 -26.52 -1.66
CA LEU A 217 -21.72 -25.73 -0.42
C LEU A 217 -22.17 -24.30 -0.70
N VAL A 218 -21.61 -23.65 -1.72
CA VAL A 218 -22.03 -22.30 -2.12
C VAL A 218 -23.47 -22.29 -2.62
N LEU A 219 -23.87 -23.28 -3.42
CA LEU A 219 -25.25 -23.39 -3.90
C LEU A 219 -26.24 -23.53 -2.74
N HIS A 220 -25.93 -24.41 -1.78
CA HIS A 220 -26.72 -24.59 -0.57
C HIS A 220 -26.82 -23.29 0.24
N ALA A 221 -25.68 -22.65 0.52
CA ALA A 221 -25.64 -21.38 1.26
C ALA A 221 -26.45 -20.26 0.60
N LEU A 222 -26.43 -20.18 -0.74
CA LEU A 222 -27.24 -19.22 -1.48
C LEU A 222 -28.73 -19.55 -1.43
N GLN A 223 -29.11 -20.83 -1.45
CA GLN A 223 -30.51 -21.26 -1.31
C GLN A 223 -31.04 -20.93 0.10
N ASP A 224 -30.25 -21.23 1.13
CA ASP A 224 -30.58 -20.87 2.51
C ASP A 224 -30.70 -19.34 2.67
N PHE A 225 -29.77 -18.59 2.08
CA PHE A 225 -29.85 -17.14 2.04
C PHE A 225 -31.13 -16.67 1.34
N GLN A 226 -31.48 -17.23 0.18
CA GLN A 226 -32.71 -16.92 -0.56
C GLN A 226 -33.96 -17.12 0.32
N THR A 227 -34.05 -18.25 1.02
CA THR A 227 -35.18 -18.54 1.92
C THR A 227 -35.20 -17.59 3.12
N SER A 228 -34.04 -17.31 3.72
CA SER A 228 -33.94 -16.43 4.89
C SER A 228 -34.30 -14.97 4.58
N ASP A 229 -33.89 -14.46 3.42
CA ASP A 229 -34.14 -13.08 2.97
C ASP A 229 -35.40 -12.95 2.09
N LYS A 230 -36.19 -14.03 1.95
CA LYS A 230 -37.46 -14.07 1.20
C LYS A 230 -37.33 -13.54 -0.23
N LEU A 231 -36.22 -13.88 -0.88
CA LEU A 231 -35.96 -13.46 -2.26
C LEU A 231 -36.81 -14.27 -3.24
N SER A 232 -37.34 -13.60 -4.26
CA SER A 232 -38.17 -14.25 -5.30
C SER A 232 -37.42 -15.26 -6.16
N ASN A 233 -36.11 -15.08 -6.31
CA ASN A 233 -35.20 -15.98 -7.01
C ASN A 233 -33.80 -15.89 -6.37
N LEU A 234 -33.08 -17.01 -6.35
CA LEU A 234 -31.67 -17.13 -5.98
C LEU A 234 -30.79 -16.03 -6.60
N PHE A 235 -31.03 -15.74 -7.88
CA PHE A 235 -30.24 -14.77 -8.64
C PHE A 235 -30.70 -13.33 -8.49
N ALA A 236 -31.73 -13.04 -7.69
CA ALA A 236 -32.29 -11.69 -7.55
C ALA A 236 -31.22 -10.67 -7.14
N VAL A 237 -30.39 -11.01 -6.14
CA VAL A 237 -29.27 -10.15 -5.69
C VAL A 237 -28.27 -9.91 -6.83
N ILE A 238 -27.90 -10.95 -7.57
CA ILE A 238 -26.96 -10.85 -8.69
C ILE A 238 -27.54 -9.93 -9.79
N LEU A 239 -28.81 -10.12 -10.14
CA LEU A 239 -29.49 -9.30 -11.16
C LEU A 239 -29.61 -7.83 -10.74
N GLU A 240 -29.90 -7.56 -9.47
CA GLU A 240 -29.85 -6.20 -8.92
C GLU A 240 -28.45 -5.59 -9.02
N GLN A 241 -27.41 -6.37 -8.71
CA GLN A 241 -26.03 -5.90 -8.84
C GLN A 241 -25.66 -5.57 -10.28
N ILE A 242 -26.01 -6.44 -11.24
CA ILE A 242 -25.75 -6.20 -12.66
C ILE A 242 -26.46 -4.92 -13.11
N LYS A 243 -27.74 -4.75 -12.77
CA LYS A 243 -28.52 -3.55 -13.11
C LYS A 243 -27.90 -2.29 -12.50
N SER A 244 -27.50 -2.34 -11.23
CA SER A 244 -26.87 -1.20 -10.54
C SER A 244 -25.52 -0.83 -11.16
N SER A 245 -24.72 -1.83 -11.54
CA SER A 245 -23.40 -1.61 -12.16
C SER A 245 -23.49 -1.09 -13.59
N ALA A 246 -24.53 -1.48 -14.34
CA ALA A 246 -24.76 -1.02 -15.71
C ALA A 246 -25.33 0.42 -15.78
N ALA A 247 -25.84 0.94 -14.67
CA ALA A 247 -26.39 2.29 -14.56
C ALA A 247 -25.37 3.34 -14.07
N SER A 248 -24.13 2.92 -13.76
CA SER A 248 -23.02 3.78 -13.31
C SER A 248 -21.99 3.96 -14.43
#